data_AF-A0A3D9Z0G3-F1
#
_entry.id   AF-A0A3D9Z0G3-F1
#
_cell.length_a   1.000
_cell.length_b   1.000
_cell.length_c   1.000
_cell.angle_alpha   90.00
_cell.angle_beta   90.00
_cell.angle_gamma   90.00
#
_symmetry.space_group_name_H-M   'P 1'
#
loop_
_entity.id
_entity.type
_entity.pdbx_description
1 polymer ?
#
loop_
_entity_poly.entity_id
_entity_poly.type
_entity_poly.pdbx_seq_one_letter_code
_entity_poly.pdbx_strand_id
1 'polypeptide(L)'
;MDQSQRIKERAALASIAASALLTLAKFTAALFSGSLALLSEAGNNLVDTGMSFIAFQAVRVAGKPADAEHNYGHGKVEALAALIETAFLFALAAFVVVEAALRLTHRSVKIDANALAFGVLIVSLVVDTARVYLLSRIARETKSEALAAEVVNFVSDIVGSSIALLGLVAARFGFMQGDAIAAIAVAIYIAIAGYRLARRTIDTLMDAAPQGAAARVRTAALGVPGVIAVENLRLRPVGAQVLGDIAISVPRTLSQDEVTAIKGNVGAAIATAQPETELTVETIPVALNDETVIERLLLIAARRHIAIHHVIVQQVCGKIALSCDIEVDGAMPLGQAHSIASGLEAEARKEFGPETEIDTHIEPLEPRELAGQDAPEDVRAAIANALSGAATDGIRDVHDVRVRETAAGLVVNYHCRANPRTSVAEVHRAVDKMEHEVRQQFSAISRLVGHAEPLRLSEDIAGV
;
A
#
# COMPACT_ATOMS: atom_id res chain seq x y z
N MET A 1 -18.82 -14.06 -3.15
CA MET A 1 -19.47 -12.77 -3.45
C MET A 1 -19.52 -11.95 -2.18
N ASP A 2 -18.88 -10.79 -2.22
CA ASP A 2 -18.96 -9.75 -1.20
C ASP A 2 -20.44 -9.40 -0.88
N GLN A 3 -20.73 -9.13 0.39
CA GLN A 3 -22.08 -8.74 0.84
C GLN A 3 -22.54 -7.46 0.13
N SER A 4 -21.63 -6.52 -0.11
CA SER A 4 -21.90 -5.30 -0.87
C SER A 4 -22.39 -5.60 -2.28
N GLN A 5 -21.72 -6.51 -2.99
CA GLN A 5 -22.09 -6.90 -4.35
C GLN A 5 -23.50 -7.50 -4.43
N ARG A 6 -23.87 -8.37 -3.48
CA ARG A 6 -25.23 -8.95 -3.44
C ARG A 6 -26.31 -7.90 -3.19
N ILE A 7 -26.01 -6.88 -2.39
CA ILE A 7 -26.96 -5.78 -2.14
C ILE A 7 -27.16 -4.97 -3.44
N LYS A 8 -26.07 -4.62 -4.15
CA LYS A 8 -26.15 -3.92 -5.44
C LYS A 8 -26.97 -4.67 -6.48
N GLU A 9 -26.68 -5.97 -6.68
CA GLU A 9 -27.40 -6.78 -7.66
C GLU A 9 -28.89 -6.92 -7.33
N ARG A 10 -29.24 -7.13 -6.05
CA ARG A 10 -30.64 -7.19 -5.62
C ARG A 10 -31.36 -5.86 -5.82
N ALA A 11 -30.69 -4.75 -5.54
CA ALA A 11 -31.24 -3.42 -5.74
C ALA A 11 -31.50 -3.14 -7.22
N ALA A 12 -30.54 -3.43 -8.09
CA ALA A 12 -30.67 -3.29 -9.53
C ALA A 12 -31.79 -4.20 -10.10
N LEU A 13 -31.88 -5.46 -9.66
CA LEU A 13 -32.97 -6.36 -10.05
C LEU A 13 -34.34 -5.86 -9.59
N ALA A 14 -34.44 -5.37 -8.35
CA ALA A 14 -35.68 -4.78 -7.84
C ALA A 14 -36.08 -3.53 -8.64
N SER A 15 -35.11 -2.71 -9.03
CA SER A 15 -35.32 -1.54 -9.88
C SER A 15 -35.85 -1.93 -11.26
N ILE A 16 -35.23 -2.91 -11.93
CA ILE A 16 -35.69 -3.43 -13.23
C ILE A 16 -37.11 -3.98 -13.12
N ALA A 17 -37.39 -4.78 -12.08
CA ALA A 17 -38.72 -5.35 -11.88
C ALA A 17 -39.78 -4.26 -11.72
N ALA A 18 -39.47 -3.20 -10.96
CA ALA A 18 -40.34 -2.05 -10.80
C ALA A 18 -40.52 -1.26 -12.12
N SER A 19 -39.43 -0.99 -12.86
CA SER A 19 -39.49 -0.33 -14.19
C SER A 19 -40.37 -1.11 -15.16
N ALA A 20 -40.19 -2.43 -15.24
CA ALA A 20 -40.94 -3.30 -16.13
C ALA A 20 -42.43 -3.35 -15.77
N LEU A 21 -42.76 -3.46 -14.47
CA LEU A 21 -44.14 -3.45 -13.99
C LEU A 21 -44.82 -2.09 -14.26
N LEU A 22 -44.13 -0.98 -14.02
CA LEU A 22 -44.65 0.36 -14.34
C LEU A 22 -44.87 0.54 -15.84
N THR A 23 -43.92 0.10 -16.66
CA THR A 23 -44.02 0.14 -18.13
C THR A 23 -45.27 -0.62 -18.60
N LEU A 24 -45.48 -1.83 -18.08
CA LEU A 24 -46.65 -2.65 -18.42
C LEU A 24 -47.96 -2.00 -17.95
N ALA A 25 -47.99 -1.43 -16.74
CA ALA A 25 -49.15 -0.73 -16.21
C ALA A 25 -49.50 0.53 -17.05
N LYS A 26 -48.49 1.35 -17.40
CA LYS A 26 -48.68 2.53 -18.26
C LYS A 26 -49.16 2.13 -19.66
N PHE A 27 -48.56 1.09 -20.26
CA PHE A 27 -48.94 0.61 -21.59
C PHE A 27 -50.38 0.07 -21.63
N THR A 28 -50.75 -0.77 -20.67
CA THR A 28 -52.13 -1.31 -20.58
C THR A 28 -53.15 -0.19 -20.34
N ALA A 29 -52.85 0.77 -19.47
CA ALA A 29 -53.71 1.93 -19.25
C ALA A 29 -53.83 2.80 -20.53
N ALA A 30 -52.76 2.97 -21.29
CA ALA A 30 -52.77 3.70 -22.56
C ALA A 30 -53.70 3.05 -23.59
N LEU A 31 -53.65 1.71 -23.71
CA LEU A 31 -54.53 0.95 -24.61
C LEU A 31 -56.01 1.07 -24.21
N PHE A 32 -56.33 0.95 -22.92
CA PHE A 32 -57.70 1.06 -22.44
C PHE A 32 -58.26 2.48 -22.52
N SER A 33 -57.43 3.50 -22.26
CA SER A 33 -57.86 4.89 -22.28
C SER A 33 -57.81 5.53 -23.67
N GLY A 34 -57.15 4.89 -24.64
CA GLY A 34 -56.85 5.49 -25.95
C GLY A 34 -55.93 6.73 -25.87
N SER A 35 -55.21 6.92 -24.77
CA SER A 35 -54.44 8.15 -24.54
C SER A 35 -53.08 8.07 -25.20
N LEU A 36 -52.86 8.91 -26.20
CA LEU A 36 -51.56 9.05 -26.87
C LEU A 36 -50.47 9.54 -25.91
N ALA A 37 -50.85 10.33 -24.89
CA ALA A 37 -49.92 10.81 -23.86
C ALA A 37 -49.40 9.66 -22.98
N LEU A 38 -50.30 8.79 -22.51
CA LEU A 38 -49.89 7.59 -21.75
C LEU A 38 -49.08 6.61 -22.60
N LEU A 39 -49.37 6.52 -23.89
CA LEU A 39 -48.60 5.65 -24.79
C LEU A 39 -47.16 6.16 -24.97
N SER A 40 -46.99 7.48 -25.11
CA SER A 40 -45.66 8.12 -25.16
C SER A 40 -44.89 7.92 -23.86
N GLU A 41 -45.56 8.07 -22.72
CA GLU A 41 -45.00 7.85 -21.39
C GLU A 41 -44.57 6.39 -21.19
N ALA A 42 -45.37 5.43 -21.66
CA ALA A 42 -45.02 4.02 -21.63
C ALA A 42 -43.79 3.71 -22.51
N GLY A 43 -43.66 4.38 -23.65
CA GLY A 43 -42.48 4.30 -24.51
C GLY A 43 -41.21 4.81 -23.84
N ASN A 44 -41.29 5.92 -23.09
CA ASN A 44 -40.15 6.44 -22.33
C ASN A 44 -39.72 5.45 -21.24
N ASN A 45 -40.68 4.98 -20.44
CA ASN A 45 -40.42 3.98 -19.39
C ASN A 45 -39.81 2.67 -19.93
N LEU A 46 -40.10 2.30 -21.18
CA LEU A 46 -39.46 1.15 -21.82
C LEU A 46 -37.97 1.40 -22.08
N VAL A 47 -37.59 2.60 -22.51
CA VAL A 47 -36.18 3.01 -22.64
C VAL A 47 -35.50 2.97 -21.28
N ASP A 48 -36.15 3.53 -20.24
CA ASP A 48 -35.63 3.52 -18.87
C ASP A 48 -35.43 2.08 -18.34
N THR A 49 -36.36 1.17 -18.65
CA THR A 49 -36.23 -0.26 -18.32
C THR A 49 -35.00 -0.88 -19.00
N GLY A 50 -34.74 -0.51 -20.26
CA GLY A 50 -33.52 -0.90 -20.98
C GLY A 50 -32.25 -0.36 -20.33
N MET A 51 -32.27 0.90 -19.87
CA MET A 51 -31.14 1.50 -19.15
C MET A 51 -30.89 0.82 -17.80
N SER A 52 -31.94 0.56 -17.01
CA SER A 52 -31.85 -0.24 -15.77
C SER A 52 -31.26 -1.64 -16.03
N PHE A 53 -31.62 -2.28 -17.15
CA PHE A 53 -31.05 -3.57 -17.54
C PHE A 53 -29.55 -3.48 -17.83
N ILE A 54 -29.11 -2.45 -18.55
CA ILE A 54 -27.68 -2.19 -18.79
C ILE A 54 -26.95 -1.97 -17.45
N ALA A 55 -27.52 -1.16 -16.55
CA ALA A 55 -26.95 -0.90 -15.23
C ALA A 55 -26.80 -2.18 -14.40
N PHE A 56 -27.80 -3.06 -14.38
CA PHE A 56 -27.71 -4.37 -13.72
C PHE A 56 -26.62 -5.25 -14.30
N GLN A 57 -26.54 -5.34 -15.63
CA GLN A 57 -25.51 -6.14 -16.29
C GLN A 57 -24.11 -5.58 -15.98
N ALA A 58 -23.97 -4.26 -15.93
CA ALA A 58 -22.72 -3.60 -15.55
C ALA A 58 -22.32 -3.90 -14.10
N VAL A 59 -23.27 -3.79 -13.15
CA VAL A 59 -23.05 -4.16 -11.74
C VAL A 59 -22.62 -5.63 -11.62
N ARG A 60 -23.30 -6.54 -12.34
CA ARG A 60 -23.00 -7.97 -12.33
C ARG A 60 -21.61 -8.27 -12.90
N VAL A 61 -21.24 -7.62 -14.01
CA VAL A 61 -19.92 -7.78 -14.62
C VAL A 61 -18.83 -7.18 -13.73
N ALA A 62 -19.05 -6.00 -13.17
CA ALA A 62 -18.11 -5.34 -12.27
C ALA A 62 -17.83 -6.11 -10.98
N GLY A 63 -18.78 -6.93 -10.54
CA GLY A 63 -18.60 -7.84 -9.40
C GLY A 63 -17.72 -9.06 -9.68
N LYS A 64 -17.30 -9.29 -10.93
CA LYS A 64 -16.38 -10.38 -11.26
C LYS A 64 -14.98 -10.06 -10.71
N PRO A 65 -14.29 -11.06 -10.12
CA PRO A 65 -12.91 -10.89 -9.67
C PRO A 65 -11.97 -10.59 -10.85
N ALA A 66 -10.72 -10.25 -10.52
CA ALA A 66 -9.66 -10.16 -11.51
C ALA A 66 -9.46 -11.49 -12.26
N ASP A 67 -9.19 -11.39 -13.55
CA ASP A 67 -8.85 -12.52 -14.43
C ASP A 67 -7.60 -12.19 -15.27
N ALA A 68 -7.18 -13.13 -16.13
CA ALA A 68 -5.95 -13.00 -16.90
C ALA A 68 -5.97 -11.85 -17.93
N GLU A 69 -7.15 -11.45 -18.41
CA GLU A 69 -7.31 -10.32 -19.34
C GLU A 69 -7.54 -9.00 -18.58
N HIS A 70 -8.10 -9.08 -17.37
CA HIS A 70 -8.44 -7.97 -16.49
C HIS A 70 -7.79 -8.15 -15.12
N ASN A 71 -6.48 -7.92 -15.04
CA ASN A 71 -5.67 -8.12 -13.83
C ASN A 71 -6.11 -7.26 -12.63
N TYR A 72 -6.79 -6.13 -12.88
CA TYR A 72 -7.36 -5.26 -11.84
C TYR A 72 -8.87 -5.49 -11.64
N GLY A 73 -9.45 -6.50 -12.28
CA GLY A 73 -10.87 -6.78 -12.25
C GLY A 73 -11.71 -5.87 -13.14
N HIS A 74 -13.02 -5.96 -12.95
CA HIS A 74 -14.02 -5.41 -13.88
C HIS A 74 -14.72 -4.15 -13.37
N GLY A 75 -14.24 -3.57 -12.26
CA GLY A 75 -14.91 -2.45 -11.57
C GLY A 75 -15.24 -1.25 -12.48
N LYS A 76 -14.40 -0.96 -13.47
CA LYS A 76 -14.60 0.16 -14.43
C LYS A 76 -15.82 -0.01 -15.34
N VAL A 77 -16.39 -1.20 -15.44
CA VAL A 77 -17.60 -1.44 -16.25
C VAL A 77 -18.81 -0.67 -15.68
N GLU A 78 -18.90 -0.50 -14.36
CA GLU A 78 -19.95 0.34 -13.75
C GLU A 78 -19.81 1.82 -14.17
N ALA A 79 -18.59 2.34 -14.19
CA ALA A 79 -18.32 3.71 -14.65
C ALA A 79 -18.66 3.88 -16.14
N LEU A 80 -18.30 2.90 -16.98
CA LEU A 80 -18.67 2.93 -18.40
C LEU A 80 -20.19 2.95 -18.60
N ALA A 81 -20.93 2.13 -17.86
CA ALA A 81 -22.39 2.11 -17.93
C ALA A 81 -23.01 3.43 -17.45
N ALA A 82 -22.50 3.99 -16.34
CA ALA A 82 -22.93 5.29 -15.84
C ALA A 82 -22.67 6.42 -16.87
N LEU A 83 -21.56 6.36 -17.62
CA LEU A 83 -21.26 7.32 -18.66
C LEU A 83 -22.23 7.21 -19.84
N ILE A 84 -22.55 5.98 -20.27
CA ILE A 84 -23.55 5.72 -21.32
C ILE A 84 -24.91 6.27 -20.89
N GLU A 85 -25.34 5.96 -19.67
CA GLU A 85 -26.61 6.46 -19.12
C GLU A 85 -26.64 7.99 -19.02
N THR A 86 -25.53 8.60 -18.60
CA THR A 86 -25.42 10.05 -18.56
C THR A 86 -25.49 10.67 -19.96
N ALA A 87 -24.93 10.02 -20.98
CA ALA A 87 -25.06 10.46 -22.37
C ALA A 87 -26.52 10.41 -22.86
N PHE A 88 -27.26 9.35 -22.50
CA PHE A 88 -28.71 9.26 -22.76
C PHE A 88 -29.48 10.37 -22.07
N LEU A 89 -29.17 10.66 -20.80
CA LEU A 89 -29.78 11.77 -20.05
C LEU A 89 -29.55 13.12 -20.74
N PHE A 90 -28.35 13.38 -21.25
CA PHE A 90 -28.08 14.60 -22.02
C PHE A 90 -28.85 14.65 -23.33
N ALA A 91 -28.97 13.53 -24.04
CA ALA A 91 -29.77 13.45 -25.27
C ALA A 91 -31.25 13.73 -24.98
N LEU A 92 -31.79 13.15 -23.90
CA LEU A 92 -33.17 13.38 -23.45
C LEU A 92 -33.39 14.84 -23.05
N ALA A 93 -32.48 15.43 -22.26
CA ALA A 93 -32.56 16.83 -21.89
C ALA A 93 -32.53 17.76 -23.11
N ALA A 94 -31.65 17.49 -24.09
CA ALA A 94 -31.60 18.25 -25.34
C ALA A 94 -32.90 18.12 -26.16
N PHE A 95 -33.44 16.91 -26.26
CA PHE A 95 -34.72 16.65 -26.91
C PHE A 95 -35.86 17.43 -26.25
N VAL A 96 -35.95 17.40 -24.91
CA VAL A 96 -36.97 18.14 -24.14
C VAL A 96 -36.86 19.65 -24.37
N VAL A 97 -35.65 20.21 -24.41
CA VAL A 97 -35.44 21.65 -24.72
C VAL A 97 -35.95 21.99 -26.12
N VAL A 98 -35.62 21.18 -27.13
CA VAL A 98 -36.08 21.39 -28.51
C VAL A 98 -37.60 21.32 -28.60
N GLU A 99 -38.23 20.29 -28.02
CA GLU A 99 -39.68 20.14 -27.99
C GLU A 99 -40.38 21.29 -27.25
N ALA A 100 -39.85 21.71 -26.10
CA ALA A 100 -40.40 22.84 -25.33
C ALA A 100 -40.30 24.15 -26.12
N ALA A 101 -39.18 24.40 -26.82
CA ALA A 101 -39.00 25.57 -27.67
C ALA A 101 -39.97 25.56 -28.86
N LEU A 102 -40.21 24.40 -29.49
CA LEU A 102 -41.19 24.25 -30.56
C LEU A 102 -42.63 24.50 -30.06
N ARG A 103 -42.98 23.96 -28.87
CA ARG A 103 -44.30 24.18 -28.24
C ARG A 103 -44.59 25.65 -27.94
N LEU A 104 -43.59 26.44 -27.56
CA LEU A 104 -43.72 27.88 -27.36
C LEU A 104 -44.11 28.62 -28.65
N THR A 105 -43.87 28.03 -29.82
CA THR A 105 -44.14 28.70 -31.10
C THR A 105 -45.46 28.28 -31.76
N HIS A 106 -45.87 27.00 -31.79
CA HIS A 106 -46.93 26.57 -32.74
C HIS A 106 -47.91 25.45 -32.32
N ARG A 107 -47.95 24.92 -31.07
CA ARG A 107 -48.90 23.83 -30.72
C ARG A 107 -49.47 23.90 -29.30
N SER A 108 -50.78 24.09 -29.19
CA SER A 108 -51.54 23.70 -28.00
C SER A 108 -52.02 22.26 -28.17
N VAL A 109 -51.42 21.33 -27.43
CA VAL A 109 -51.89 19.94 -27.37
C VAL A 109 -52.98 19.88 -26.29
N LYS A 110 -54.20 19.50 -26.67
CA LYS A 110 -55.25 19.16 -25.70
C LYS A 110 -54.89 17.82 -25.07
N ILE A 111 -54.61 17.83 -23.77
CA ILE A 111 -54.37 16.62 -22.99
C ILE A 111 -55.74 16.10 -22.54
N ASP A 112 -56.28 15.08 -23.22
CA ASP A 112 -57.43 14.33 -22.72
C ASP A 112 -56.95 13.36 -21.63
N ALA A 113 -56.89 13.86 -20.40
CA ALA A 113 -56.51 13.09 -19.23
C ALA A 113 -57.75 12.44 -18.60
N ASN A 114 -57.95 11.15 -18.88
CA ASN A 114 -58.93 10.31 -18.20
C ASN A 114 -58.51 10.05 -16.74
N ALA A 115 -59.45 9.84 -15.81
CA ALA A 115 -59.15 9.63 -14.37
C ALA A 115 -58.18 8.45 -14.13
N LEU A 116 -58.21 7.45 -15.01
CA LEU A 116 -57.26 6.33 -15.02
C LEU A 116 -55.82 6.78 -15.31
N ALA A 117 -55.61 7.76 -16.19
CA ALA A 117 -54.29 8.30 -16.51
C ALA A 117 -53.64 8.99 -15.30
N PHE A 118 -54.43 9.77 -14.57
CA PHE A 118 -53.99 10.41 -13.33
C PHE A 118 -53.61 9.39 -12.25
N GLY A 119 -54.42 8.35 -12.06
CA GLY A 119 -54.14 7.31 -11.08
C GLY A 119 -52.80 6.60 -11.35
N VAL A 120 -52.53 6.26 -12.61
CA VAL A 120 -51.28 5.60 -13.02
C VAL A 120 -50.07 6.50 -12.85
N LEU A 121 -50.18 7.80 -13.17
CA LEU A 121 -49.10 8.77 -12.97
C LEU A 121 -48.75 8.96 -11.48
N ILE A 122 -49.76 9.05 -10.61
CA ILE A 122 -49.55 9.15 -9.16
C ILE A 122 -48.84 7.90 -8.63
N VAL A 123 -49.28 6.71 -9.06
CA VAL A 123 -48.63 5.45 -8.66
C VAL A 123 -47.17 5.40 -9.16
N SER A 124 -46.90 5.81 -10.39
CA SER A 124 -45.52 5.91 -10.91
C SER A 124 -44.68 6.82 -10.02
N LEU A 125 -45.16 8.03 -9.71
CA LEU A 125 -44.43 8.99 -8.89
C LEU A 125 -44.08 8.44 -7.51
N VAL A 126 -45.00 7.71 -6.87
CA VAL A 126 -44.77 7.06 -5.56
C VAL A 126 -43.70 5.97 -5.68
N VAL A 127 -43.78 5.12 -6.70
CA VAL A 127 -42.81 4.05 -6.94
C VAL A 127 -41.42 4.64 -7.23
N ASP A 128 -41.33 5.64 -8.10
CA ASP A 128 -40.08 6.30 -8.47
C ASP A 128 -39.42 6.96 -7.25
N THR A 129 -40.22 7.60 -6.40
CA THR A 129 -39.74 8.18 -5.13
C THR A 129 -39.17 7.11 -4.19
N ALA A 130 -39.86 5.98 -4.05
CA ALA A 130 -39.38 4.87 -3.24
C ALA A 130 -38.07 4.27 -3.80
N ARG A 131 -37.96 4.16 -5.13
CA ARG A 131 -36.75 3.69 -5.82
C ARG A 131 -35.58 4.64 -5.61
N VAL A 132 -35.77 5.95 -5.81
CA VAL A 132 -34.75 6.96 -5.57
C VAL A 132 -34.25 6.89 -4.14
N TYR A 133 -35.13 6.76 -3.14
CA TYR A 133 -34.73 6.63 -1.74
C TYR A 133 -33.84 5.40 -1.49
N LEU A 134 -34.29 4.22 -1.96
CA LEU A 134 -33.57 2.96 -1.77
C LEU A 134 -32.24 2.94 -2.51
N LEU A 135 -32.24 3.28 -3.81
CA LEU A 135 -31.06 3.27 -4.65
C LEU A 135 -30.04 4.34 -4.23
N SER A 136 -30.49 5.54 -3.82
CA SER A 136 -29.57 6.57 -3.31
C SER A 136 -28.81 6.12 -2.07
N ARG A 137 -29.48 5.36 -1.19
CA ARG A 137 -28.82 4.79 -0.01
C ARG A 137 -27.78 3.76 -0.43
N ILE A 138 -28.15 2.80 -1.27
CA ILE A 138 -27.27 1.71 -1.69
C ILE A 138 -26.10 2.23 -2.53
N ALA A 139 -26.35 3.14 -3.48
CA ALA A 139 -25.32 3.76 -4.31
C ALA A 139 -24.25 4.47 -3.46
N ARG A 140 -24.66 5.17 -2.40
CA ARG A 140 -23.74 5.84 -1.46
C ARG A 140 -22.97 4.86 -0.59
N GLU A 141 -23.65 3.87 -0.01
CA GLU A 141 -23.03 2.87 0.86
C GLU A 141 -22.03 1.98 0.10
N THR A 142 -22.34 1.67 -1.15
CA THR A 142 -21.55 0.74 -1.98
C THR A 142 -20.64 1.45 -2.99
N LYS A 143 -20.68 2.79 -3.04
CA LYS A 143 -19.97 3.65 -4.02
C LYS A 143 -20.19 3.21 -5.48
N SER A 144 -21.40 2.74 -5.80
CA SER A 144 -21.74 2.27 -7.14
C SER A 144 -22.10 3.42 -8.08
N GLU A 145 -21.34 3.58 -9.15
CA GLU A 145 -21.59 4.63 -10.15
C GLU A 145 -22.79 4.31 -11.02
N ALA A 146 -22.97 3.03 -11.40
CA ALA A 146 -24.12 2.59 -12.18
C ALA A 146 -25.44 2.85 -11.44
N LEU A 147 -25.52 2.52 -10.15
CA LEU A 147 -26.71 2.82 -9.34
C LEU A 147 -26.89 4.33 -9.10
N ALA A 148 -25.80 5.10 -9.01
CA ALA A 148 -25.88 6.54 -8.88
C ALA A 148 -26.42 7.21 -10.15
N ALA A 149 -26.09 6.69 -11.34
CA ALA A 149 -26.65 7.13 -12.60
C ALA A 149 -28.16 6.85 -12.67
N GLU A 150 -28.57 5.65 -12.27
CA GLU A 150 -29.97 5.25 -12.22
C GLU A 150 -30.80 6.14 -11.27
N VAL A 151 -30.21 6.55 -10.14
CA VAL A 151 -30.82 7.56 -9.24
C VAL A 151 -31.04 8.89 -9.94
N VAL A 152 -30.06 9.38 -10.72
CA VAL A 152 -30.21 10.65 -11.45
C VAL A 152 -31.30 10.53 -12.51
N ASN A 153 -31.41 9.38 -13.19
CA ASN A 153 -32.49 9.12 -14.15
C ASN A 153 -33.87 9.20 -13.47
N PHE A 154 -34.09 8.46 -12.39
CA PHE A 154 -35.41 8.49 -11.72
C PHE A 154 -35.72 9.81 -11.02
N VAL A 155 -34.73 10.54 -10.53
CA VAL A 155 -34.94 11.92 -10.05
C VAL A 155 -35.44 12.80 -11.20
N SER A 156 -34.89 12.62 -12.40
CA SER A 156 -35.32 13.33 -13.61
C SER A 156 -36.77 13.01 -13.95
N ASP A 157 -37.18 11.73 -13.85
CA ASP A 157 -38.57 11.30 -14.08
C ASP A 157 -39.55 11.88 -13.05
N ILE A 158 -39.18 11.90 -11.76
CA ILE A 158 -39.98 12.48 -10.69
C ILE A 158 -40.19 13.98 -10.92
N VAL A 159 -39.10 14.69 -11.22
CA VAL A 159 -39.15 16.14 -11.47
C VAL A 159 -39.99 16.44 -12.72
N GLY A 160 -39.76 15.69 -13.80
CA GLY A 160 -40.54 15.80 -15.04
C GLY A 160 -42.04 15.54 -14.83
N SER A 161 -42.38 14.42 -14.18
CA SER A 161 -43.76 14.04 -13.87
C SER A 161 -44.45 15.04 -12.96
N SER A 162 -43.74 15.54 -11.94
CA SER A 162 -44.28 16.55 -11.02
C SER A 162 -44.59 17.86 -11.74
N ILE A 163 -43.72 18.28 -12.65
CA ILE A 163 -43.91 19.49 -13.44
C ILE A 163 -45.01 19.33 -14.48
N ALA A 164 -45.10 18.18 -15.14
CA ALA A 164 -46.22 17.87 -16.04
C ALA A 164 -47.56 17.89 -15.28
N LEU A 165 -47.60 17.34 -14.06
CA LEU A 165 -48.79 17.37 -13.20
C LEU A 165 -49.17 18.81 -12.81
N LEU A 166 -48.20 19.62 -12.38
CA LEU A 166 -48.40 21.03 -12.07
C LEU A 166 -48.86 21.83 -13.31
N GLY A 167 -48.28 21.56 -14.48
CA GLY A 167 -48.67 22.16 -15.76
C GLY A 167 -50.11 21.84 -16.13
N LEU A 168 -50.55 20.59 -15.92
CA LEU A 168 -51.92 20.15 -16.16
C LEU A 168 -52.93 20.82 -15.21
N VAL A 169 -52.55 21.01 -13.93
CA VAL A 169 -53.36 21.76 -12.96
C VAL A 169 -53.42 23.24 -13.35
N ALA A 170 -52.29 23.87 -13.71
CA ALA A 170 -52.21 25.28 -14.10
C ALA A 170 -52.97 25.57 -15.41
N ALA A 171 -52.98 24.64 -16.35
CA ALA A 171 -53.75 24.73 -17.59
C ALA A 171 -55.26 24.81 -17.30
N ARG A 172 -55.75 24.18 -16.22
CA ARG A 172 -57.15 24.30 -15.77
C ARG A 172 -57.51 25.70 -15.27
N PHE A 173 -56.52 26.51 -14.90
CA PHE A 173 -56.66 27.92 -14.49
C PHE A 173 -56.30 28.92 -15.61
N GLY A 174 -56.11 28.45 -16.86
CA GLY A 174 -55.89 29.31 -18.03
C GLY A 174 -54.43 29.65 -18.34
N PHE A 175 -53.45 29.11 -17.60
CA PHE A 175 -52.03 29.35 -17.84
C PHE A 175 -51.43 28.30 -18.78
N MET A 176 -51.64 28.44 -20.10
CA MET A 176 -51.20 27.45 -21.09
C MET A 176 -49.69 27.48 -21.43
N GLN A 177 -48.96 28.53 -21.05
CA GLN A 177 -47.53 28.70 -21.37
C GLN A 177 -46.58 28.21 -20.25
N GLY A 178 -47.13 27.91 -19.06
CA GLY A 178 -46.33 27.48 -17.91
C GLY A 178 -45.63 26.12 -18.11
N ASP A 179 -46.23 25.23 -18.91
CA ASP A 179 -45.71 23.88 -19.21
C ASP A 179 -44.33 23.93 -19.89
N ALA A 180 -44.16 24.78 -20.90
CA ALA A 180 -42.91 24.84 -21.66
C ALA A 180 -41.76 25.48 -20.86
N ILE A 181 -42.05 26.51 -20.06
CA ILE A 181 -41.04 27.13 -19.17
C ILE A 181 -40.58 26.13 -18.12
N ALA A 182 -41.52 25.39 -17.53
CA ALA A 182 -41.21 24.38 -16.55
C ALA A 182 -40.40 23.22 -17.17
N ALA A 183 -40.75 22.76 -18.37
CA ALA A 183 -39.99 21.74 -19.10
C ALA A 183 -38.54 22.16 -19.38
N ILE A 184 -38.29 23.42 -19.76
CA ILE A 184 -36.93 23.96 -19.94
C ILE A 184 -36.17 23.98 -18.60
N ALA A 185 -36.83 24.40 -17.51
CA ALA A 185 -36.22 24.40 -16.18
C ALA A 185 -35.82 22.99 -15.73
N VAL A 186 -36.66 21.98 -16.00
CA VAL A 186 -36.33 20.56 -15.75
C VAL A 186 -35.13 20.14 -16.56
N ALA A 187 -35.14 20.39 -17.87
CA ALA A 187 -34.04 19.96 -18.73
C ALA A 187 -32.69 20.58 -18.30
N ILE A 188 -32.68 21.85 -17.87
CA ILE A 188 -31.49 22.50 -17.29
C ILE A 188 -31.06 21.80 -15.99
N TYR A 189 -31.99 21.50 -15.09
CA TYR A 189 -31.70 20.78 -13.85
C TYR A 189 -31.08 19.41 -14.13
N ILE A 190 -31.67 18.63 -15.05
CA ILE A 190 -31.16 17.33 -15.49
C ILE A 190 -29.76 17.47 -16.08
N ALA A 191 -29.54 18.45 -16.96
CA ALA A 191 -28.22 18.69 -17.56
C ALA A 191 -27.15 19.01 -16.50
N ILE A 192 -27.48 19.79 -15.47
CA ILE A 192 -26.57 20.09 -14.36
C ILE A 192 -26.27 18.83 -13.53
N ALA A 193 -27.30 18.03 -13.21
CA ALA A 193 -27.14 16.79 -12.47
C ALA A 193 -26.30 15.77 -13.24
N GLY A 194 -26.61 15.58 -14.53
CA GLY A 194 -25.87 14.76 -15.48
C GLY A 194 -24.41 15.22 -15.62
N TYR A 195 -24.15 16.52 -15.72
CA TYR A 195 -22.76 17.03 -15.80
C TYR A 195 -21.94 16.69 -14.56
N ARG A 196 -22.52 16.82 -13.36
CA ARG A 196 -21.84 16.46 -12.12
C ARG A 196 -21.53 14.97 -12.03
N LEU A 197 -22.44 14.13 -12.51
CA LEU A 197 -22.24 12.69 -12.58
C LEU A 197 -21.18 12.32 -13.63
N ALA A 198 -21.33 12.81 -14.86
CA ALA A 198 -20.37 12.59 -15.96
C ALA A 198 -18.95 12.95 -15.54
N ARG A 199 -18.76 14.10 -14.89
CA ARG A 199 -17.43 14.51 -14.41
C ARG A 199 -16.82 13.49 -13.46
N ARG A 200 -17.59 13.01 -12.47
CA ARG A 200 -17.12 12.00 -11.51
C ARG A 200 -16.78 10.68 -12.20
N THR A 201 -17.61 10.25 -13.14
CA THR A 201 -17.41 9.00 -13.87
C THR A 201 -16.22 9.08 -14.83
N ILE A 202 -16.02 10.22 -15.50
CA ILE A 202 -14.83 10.47 -16.32
C ILE A 202 -13.58 10.47 -15.43
N ASP A 203 -13.63 11.12 -14.26
CA ASP A 203 -12.53 11.11 -13.30
C ASP A 203 -12.16 9.66 -12.91
N THR A 204 -13.14 8.79 -12.67
CA THR A 204 -12.92 7.36 -12.40
C THR A 204 -12.29 6.62 -13.58
N LEU A 205 -12.76 6.86 -14.81
CA LEU A 205 -12.21 6.23 -16.01
C LEU A 205 -10.77 6.67 -16.30
N MET A 206 -10.45 7.93 -15.98
CA MET A 206 -9.14 8.57 -16.13
C MET A 206 -8.17 8.26 -14.97
N ASP A 207 -8.53 7.34 -14.05
CA ASP A 207 -7.72 6.96 -12.89
C ASP A 207 -7.41 8.14 -11.95
N ALA A 208 -8.32 9.12 -11.83
CA ALA A 208 -8.15 10.23 -10.90
C ALA A 208 -8.27 9.76 -9.44
N ALA A 209 -7.31 10.17 -8.62
CA ALA A 209 -7.30 9.81 -7.21
C ALA A 209 -8.56 10.33 -6.48
N PRO A 210 -9.22 9.50 -5.65
CA PRO A 210 -10.36 9.94 -4.86
C PRO A 210 -10.03 11.14 -3.97
N GLN A 211 -10.97 12.06 -3.82
CA GLN A 211 -10.76 13.31 -3.09
C GLN A 211 -10.27 13.06 -1.65
N GLY A 212 -9.12 13.67 -1.32
CA GLY A 212 -8.48 13.57 -0.01
C GLY A 212 -7.82 12.22 0.29
N ALA A 213 -8.01 11.17 -0.52
CA ALA A 213 -7.42 9.85 -0.26
C ALA A 213 -5.88 9.91 -0.29
N ALA A 214 -5.31 10.60 -1.27
CA ALA A 214 -3.86 10.76 -1.39
C ALA A 214 -3.23 11.46 -0.17
N ALA A 215 -3.91 12.48 0.39
CA ALA A 215 -3.44 13.16 1.58
C ALA A 215 -3.47 12.24 2.81
N ARG A 216 -4.59 11.52 3.04
CA ARG A 216 -4.72 10.57 4.16
C ARG A 216 -3.66 9.47 4.10
N VAL A 217 -3.46 8.87 2.93
CA VAL A 217 -2.46 7.82 2.70
C VAL A 217 -1.05 8.35 2.94
N ARG A 218 -0.71 9.52 2.39
CA ARG A 218 0.60 10.16 2.59
C ARG A 218 0.88 10.43 4.06
N THR A 219 -0.08 10.99 4.79
CA THR A 219 0.06 11.27 6.23
C THR A 219 0.23 9.98 7.04
N ALA A 220 -0.53 8.93 6.72
CA ALA A 220 -0.41 7.64 7.39
C ALA A 220 0.97 7.01 7.17
N ALA A 221 1.49 7.04 5.93
CA ALA A 221 2.81 6.49 5.61
C ALA A 221 3.95 7.27 6.28
N LEU A 222 3.89 8.61 6.28
CA LEU A 222 4.89 9.46 6.95
C LEU A 222 4.88 9.31 8.48
N GLY A 223 3.78 8.82 9.06
CA GLY A 223 3.70 8.54 10.50
C GLY A 223 4.43 7.27 10.93
N VAL A 224 4.91 6.45 9.99
CA VAL A 224 5.58 5.18 10.30
C VAL A 224 7.08 5.41 10.56
N PRO A 225 7.62 4.95 11.70
CA PRO A 225 9.06 5.03 11.97
C PRO A 225 9.90 4.34 10.87
N GLY A 226 10.98 5.01 10.46
CA GLY A 226 11.85 4.55 9.37
C GLY A 226 11.45 5.06 7.98
N VAL A 227 10.26 5.68 7.83
CA VAL A 227 9.89 6.39 6.59
C VAL A 227 10.43 7.82 6.65
N ILE A 228 11.33 8.14 5.73
CA ILE A 228 11.97 9.47 5.64
C ILE A 228 11.13 10.43 4.81
N ALA A 229 10.63 9.95 3.68
CA ALA A 229 9.81 10.72 2.77
C ALA A 229 8.88 9.80 1.96
N VAL A 230 7.84 10.39 1.37
CA VAL A 230 6.98 9.74 0.37
C VAL A 230 7.25 10.43 -0.96
N GLU A 231 8.03 9.77 -1.81
CA GLU A 231 8.51 10.31 -3.09
C GLU A 231 7.39 10.35 -4.13
N ASN A 232 6.69 9.24 -4.28
CA ASN A 232 5.59 9.10 -5.23
C ASN A 232 4.41 8.39 -4.56
N LEU A 233 3.20 8.82 -4.93
CA LEU A 233 1.96 8.20 -4.51
C LEU A 233 0.96 8.31 -5.66
N ARG A 234 0.54 7.16 -6.19
CA ARG A 234 -0.47 7.07 -7.24
C ARG A 234 -1.61 6.22 -6.73
N LEU A 235 -2.82 6.75 -6.85
CA LEU A 235 -4.05 6.10 -6.43
C LEU A 235 -5.04 6.14 -7.58
N ARG A 236 -5.74 5.03 -7.81
CA ARG A 236 -6.81 4.93 -8.79
C ARG A 236 -8.02 4.18 -8.22
N PRO A 237 -9.25 4.63 -8.46
CA PRO A 237 -10.44 3.90 -8.08
C PRO A 237 -10.65 2.68 -8.98
N VAL A 238 -11.04 1.56 -8.38
CA VAL A 238 -11.44 0.33 -9.08
C VAL A 238 -12.69 -0.21 -8.41
N GLY A 239 -13.85 0.19 -8.94
CA GLY A 239 -15.13 -0.09 -8.30
C GLY A 239 -15.19 0.53 -6.90
N ALA A 240 -15.43 -0.30 -5.87
CA ALA A 240 -15.49 0.16 -4.49
C ALA A 240 -14.12 0.29 -3.80
N GLN A 241 -13.05 -0.25 -4.41
CA GLN A 241 -11.70 -0.24 -3.88
C GLN A 241 -10.86 0.88 -4.51
N VAL A 242 -9.74 1.20 -3.86
CA VAL A 242 -8.72 2.12 -4.37
C VAL A 242 -7.42 1.34 -4.46
N LEU A 243 -6.85 1.24 -5.65
CA LEU A 243 -5.58 0.56 -5.88
C LEU A 243 -4.48 1.58 -6.15
N GLY A 244 -3.23 1.23 -5.92
CA GLY A 244 -2.14 2.16 -6.18
C GLY A 244 -0.74 1.67 -5.86
N ASP A 245 0.19 2.59 -6.03
CA ASP A 245 1.60 2.44 -5.72
C ASP A 245 2.07 3.60 -4.84
N ILE A 246 2.93 3.27 -3.89
CA ILE A 246 3.59 4.25 -3.03
C ILE A 246 5.08 3.95 -2.98
N ALA A 247 5.91 4.95 -3.28
CA ALA A 247 7.35 4.89 -3.13
C ALA A 247 7.76 5.68 -1.88
N ILE A 248 8.37 4.99 -0.92
CA ILE A 248 8.84 5.56 0.34
C ILE A 248 10.36 5.56 0.39
N SER A 249 10.94 6.65 0.89
CA SER A 249 12.37 6.73 1.14
C SER A 249 12.69 6.15 2.52
N VAL A 250 13.67 5.24 2.57
CA VAL A 250 14.12 4.57 3.79
C VAL A 250 15.64 4.68 3.90
N PRO A 251 16.23 4.65 5.11
CA PRO A 251 17.68 4.71 5.26
C PRO A 251 18.36 3.55 4.54
N ARG A 252 19.43 3.85 3.78
CA ARG A 252 20.18 2.85 3.00
C ARG A 252 21.01 1.89 3.86
N THR A 253 21.16 2.16 5.15
CA THR A 253 21.90 1.36 6.13
C THR A 253 21.08 0.20 6.70
N LEU A 254 19.75 0.18 6.47
CA LEU A 254 18.88 -0.87 6.99
C LEU A 254 19.09 -2.21 6.29
N SER A 255 18.92 -3.29 7.05
CA SER A 255 18.84 -4.65 6.52
C SER A 255 17.53 -4.87 5.75
N GLN A 256 17.50 -5.90 4.89
CA GLN A 256 16.31 -6.26 4.12
C GLN A 256 15.10 -6.63 5.00
N ASP A 257 15.35 -7.24 6.15
CA ASP A 257 14.30 -7.62 7.11
C ASP A 257 13.67 -6.38 7.75
N GLU A 258 14.48 -5.39 8.14
CA GLU A 258 13.99 -4.11 8.67
C GLU A 258 13.18 -3.34 7.63
N VAL A 259 13.67 -3.29 6.38
CA VAL A 259 12.92 -2.69 5.27
C VAL A 259 11.58 -3.39 5.07
N THR A 260 11.56 -4.73 5.12
CA THR A 260 10.32 -5.51 5.00
C THR A 260 9.34 -5.21 6.14
N ALA A 261 9.84 -5.08 7.37
CA ALA A 261 9.03 -4.69 8.52
C ALA A 261 8.42 -3.28 8.35
N ILE A 262 9.20 -2.31 7.86
CA ILE A 262 8.70 -0.96 7.55
C ILE A 262 7.59 -1.03 6.49
N LYS A 263 7.78 -1.80 5.41
CA LYS A 263 6.75 -1.97 4.37
C LYS A 263 5.45 -2.54 4.95
N GLY A 264 5.54 -3.54 5.82
CA GLY A 264 4.40 -4.12 6.52
C GLY A 264 3.68 -3.10 7.42
N ASN A 265 4.44 -2.32 8.19
CA ASN A 265 3.91 -1.27 9.06
C ASN A 265 3.22 -0.15 8.27
N VAL A 266 3.78 0.26 7.14
CA VAL A 266 3.15 1.21 6.20
C VAL A 266 1.85 0.65 5.66
N GLY A 267 1.82 -0.62 5.24
CA GLY A 267 0.60 -1.29 4.81
C GLY A 267 -0.49 -1.26 5.89
N ALA A 268 -0.15 -1.60 7.13
CA ALA A 268 -1.08 -1.60 8.27
C ALA A 268 -1.59 -0.19 8.63
N ALA A 269 -0.72 0.82 8.60
CA ALA A 269 -1.09 2.20 8.86
C ALA A 269 -2.07 2.72 7.79
N ILE A 270 -1.83 2.39 6.53
CA ILE A 270 -2.71 2.76 5.42
C ILE A 270 -4.06 2.04 5.51
N ALA A 271 -4.07 0.74 5.81
CA ALA A 271 -5.30 -0.03 6.00
C ALA A 271 -6.18 0.54 7.15
N THR A 272 -5.56 1.14 8.17
CA THR A 272 -6.28 1.80 9.27
C THR A 272 -6.85 3.16 8.84
N ALA A 273 -6.07 3.96 8.12
CA ALA A 273 -6.46 5.31 7.71
C ALA A 273 -7.45 5.32 6.52
N GLN A 274 -7.38 4.31 5.66
CA GLN A 274 -8.15 4.19 4.44
C GLN A 274 -8.39 2.70 4.09
N PRO A 275 -9.38 2.04 4.73
CA PRO A 275 -9.58 0.59 4.64
C PRO A 275 -9.86 0.04 3.24
N GLU A 276 -10.41 0.87 2.34
CA GLU A 276 -10.68 0.49 0.96
C GLU A 276 -9.46 0.57 0.03
N THR A 277 -8.30 0.97 0.55
CA THR A 277 -7.08 1.17 -0.23
C THR A 277 -6.12 -0.01 -0.12
N GLU A 278 -5.72 -0.55 -1.27
CA GLU A 278 -4.67 -1.56 -1.40
C GLU A 278 -3.51 -0.98 -2.21
N LEU A 279 -2.29 -1.06 -1.67
CA LEU A 279 -1.10 -0.45 -2.28
C LEU A 279 0.07 -1.41 -2.35
N THR A 280 0.78 -1.32 -3.46
CA THR A 280 2.15 -1.83 -3.55
C THR A 280 3.11 -0.80 -2.98
N VAL A 281 3.88 -1.20 -1.98
CA VAL A 281 4.93 -0.35 -1.37
C VAL A 281 6.27 -0.64 -2.05
N GLU A 282 6.87 0.40 -2.62
CA GLU A 282 8.25 0.42 -3.12
C GLU A 282 9.12 1.22 -2.14
N THR A 283 10.37 0.81 -1.98
CA THR A 283 11.32 1.43 -1.05
C THR A 283 12.53 1.95 -1.81
N ILE A 284 12.86 3.22 -1.60
CA ILE A 284 14.00 3.91 -2.21
C ILE A 284 15.04 4.13 -1.09
N PRO A 285 16.23 3.52 -1.17
CA PRO A 285 17.26 3.73 -0.18
C PRO A 285 17.86 5.13 -0.34
N VAL A 286 17.89 5.91 0.74
CA VAL A 286 18.46 7.26 0.79
C VAL A 286 19.59 7.35 1.81
N ALA A 287 20.57 8.19 1.50
CA ALA A 287 21.63 8.51 2.45
C ALA A 287 21.10 9.50 3.49
N LEU A 288 21.28 9.21 4.78
CA LEU A 288 20.96 10.18 5.82
C LEU A 288 22.15 11.08 6.16
N ASN A 289 21.86 12.27 6.70
CA ASN A 289 22.88 13.24 7.10
C ASN A 289 23.65 12.82 8.37
N ASP A 290 23.11 11.88 9.14
CA ASP A 290 23.66 11.36 10.39
C ASP A 290 24.34 9.99 10.23
N GLU A 291 24.50 9.49 9.00
CA GLU A 291 25.29 8.29 8.73
C GLU A 291 26.75 8.51 9.16
N THR A 292 27.23 7.61 10.01
CA THR A 292 28.63 7.61 10.42
C THR A 292 29.53 7.24 9.24
N VAL A 293 30.78 7.68 9.30
CA VAL A 293 31.80 7.33 8.31
C VAL A 293 32.00 5.81 8.23
N ILE A 294 31.89 5.11 9.37
CA ILE A 294 32.00 3.65 9.46
C ILE A 294 30.85 2.98 8.70
N GLU A 295 29.60 3.37 8.94
CA GLU A 295 28.43 2.80 8.25
C GLU A 295 28.52 2.99 6.74
N ARG A 296 28.94 4.18 6.30
CA ARG A 296 29.13 4.51 4.88
C ARG A 296 30.22 3.64 4.26
N LEU A 297 31.35 3.44 4.94
CA LEU A 297 32.43 2.58 4.47
C LEU A 297 32.01 1.11 4.38
N LEU A 298 31.28 0.61 5.39
CA LEU A 298 30.73 -0.75 5.39
C LEU A 298 29.75 -0.96 4.22
N LEU A 299 28.91 0.03 3.90
CA LEU A 299 28.04 -0.02 2.72
C LEU A 299 28.82 -0.07 1.39
N ILE A 300 29.91 0.70 1.27
CA ILE A 300 30.77 0.65 0.09
C ILE A 300 31.41 -0.74 -0.04
N ALA A 301 31.95 -1.28 1.04
CA ALA A 301 32.58 -2.60 1.06
C ALA A 301 31.58 -3.72 0.72
N ALA A 302 30.39 -3.67 1.32
CA ALA A 302 29.31 -4.64 1.06
C ALA A 302 28.87 -4.65 -0.42
N ARG A 303 28.76 -3.48 -1.07
CA ARG A 303 28.44 -3.39 -2.52
C ARG A 303 29.50 -4.02 -3.41
N ARG A 304 30.75 -4.08 -2.93
CA ARG A 304 31.86 -4.72 -3.64
C ARG A 304 32.07 -6.17 -3.22
N HIS A 305 31.23 -6.70 -2.32
CA HIS A 305 31.37 -8.02 -1.72
C HIS A 305 32.73 -8.24 -1.03
N ILE A 306 33.25 -7.18 -0.40
CA ILE A 306 34.50 -7.23 0.36
C ILE A 306 34.16 -7.26 1.84
N ALA A 307 34.66 -8.24 2.57
CA ALA A 307 34.60 -8.25 4.02
C ALA A 307 35.70 -7.32 4.55
N ILE A 308 35.31 -6.40 5.44
CA ILE A 308 36.24 -5.49 6.11
C ILE A 308 36.06 -5.56 7.62
N HIS A 309 37.16 -5.40 8.35
CA HIS A 309 37.16 -5.32 9.81
C HIS A 309 38.24 -4.33 10.29
N HIS A 310 38.32 -4.13 11.61
CA HIS A 310 39.19 -3.13 12.26
C HIS A 310 39.17 -1.74 11.61
N VAL A 311 37.98 -1.23 11.30
CA VAL A 311 37.82 0.11 10.73
C VAL A 311 38.17 1.17 11.78
N ILE A 312 39.18 1.97 11.49
CA ILE A 312 39.59 3.13 12.30
C ILE A 312 39.33 4.39 11.49
N VAL A 313 38.58 5.32 12.09
CA VAL A 313 38.29 6.64 11.51
C VAL A 313 39.00 7.70 12.34
N GLN A 314 39.78 8.54 11.69
CA GLN A 314 40.45 9.68 12.29
C GLN A 314 40.08 10.97 11.54
N GLN A 315 40.10 12.08 12.27
CA GLN A 315 39.90 13.41 11.70
C GLN A 315 41.18 14.23 11.91
N VAL A 316 41.94 14.42 10.85
CA VAL A 316 43.27 15.06 10.90
C VAL A 316 43.23 16.34 10.08
N CYS A 317 43.41 17.49 10.74
CA CYS A 317 43.40 18.82 10.09
C CYS A 317 42.15 19.06 9.22
N GLY A 318 40.98 18.56 9.64
CA GLY A 318 39.73 18.68 8.89
C GLY A 318 39.55 17.68 7.74
N LYS A 319 40.51 16.77 7.54
CA LYS A 319 40.43 15.67 6.57
C LYS A 319 40.03 14.37 7.28
N ILE A 320 39.36 13.49 6.54
CA ILE A 320 39.04 12.14 6.98
C ILE A 320 40.23 11.24 6.63
N ALA A 321 40.75 10.52 7.63
CA ALA A 321 41.74 9.47 7.46
C ALA A 321 41.12 8.13 7.90
N LEU A 322 41.15 7.14 7.02
CA LEU A 322 40.54 5.82 7.18
C LEU A 322 41.62 4.75 7.15
N SER A 323 41.53 3.79 8.05
CA SER A 323 42.25 2.52 7.91
C SER A 323 41.31 1.35 8.16
N CYS A 324 41.46 0.29 7.39
CA CYS A 324 40.69 -0.95 7.58
C CYS A 324 41.44 -2.15 7.02
N ASP A 325 41.12 -3.32 7.57
CA ASP A 325 41.59 -4.60 7.07
C ASP A 325 40.55 -5.14 6.08
N ILE A 326 41.00 -5.63 4.93
CA ILE A 326 40.18 -6.29 3.92
C ILE A 326 40.53 -7.78 3.87
N GLU A 327 39.52 -8.63 3.86
CA GLU A 327 39.70 -10.08 3.73
C GLU A 327 39.54 -10.51 2.27
N VAL A 328 40.52 -11.23 1.72
CA VAL A 328 40.51 -11.76 0.35
C VAL A 328 40.99 -13.21 0.32
N ASP A 329 40.65 -14.00 -0.70
CA ASP A 329 41.15 -15.39 -0.81
C ASP A 329 42.69 -15.44 -0.71
N GLY A 330 43.21 -16.21 0.26
CA GLY A 330 44.66 -16.34 0.49
C GLY A 330 45.42 -17.01 -0.67
N ALA A 331 44.74 -17.74 -1.56
CA ALA A 331 45.34 -18.29 -2.77
C ALA A 331 45.41 -17.25 -3.92
N MET A 332 44.80 -16.08 -3.76
CA MET A 332 44.73 -15.04 -4.78
C MET A 332 46.10 -14.39 -5.04
N PRO A 333 46.48 -14.13 -6.29
CA PRO A 333 47.67 -13.34 -6.59
C PRO A 333 47.61 -11.94 -5.98
N LEU A 334 48.71 -11.49 -5.35
CA LEU A 334 48.77 -10.20 -4.66
C LEU A 334 48.33 -9.01 -5.54
N GLY A 335 48.66 -9.02 -6.84
CA GLY A 335 48.23 -7.95 -7.76
C GLY A 335 46.70 -7.85 -7.92
N GLN A 336 46.00 -8.99 -7.84
CA GLN A 336 44.54 -9.03 -7.88
C GLN A 336 43.94 -8.54 -6.56
N ALA A 337 44.51 -8.98 -5.42
CA ALA A 337 44.12 -8.49 -4.10
C ALA A 337 44.33 -6.96 -3.98
N HIS A 338 45.46 -6.45 -4.47
CA HIS A 338 45.75 -5.02 -4.52
C HIS A 338 44.73 -4.26 -5.39
N SER A 339 44.34 -4.82 -6.54
CA SER A 339 43.31 -4.20 -7.40
C SER A 339 41.95 -4.10 -6.72
N ILE A 340 41.59 -5.10 -5.89
CA ILE A 340 40.38 -5.08 -5.06
C ILE A 340 40.46 -3.94 -4.04
N ALA A 341 41.59 -3.86 -3.32
CA ALA A 341 41.88 -2.83 -2.33
C ALA A 341 41.82 -1.42 -2.92
N SER A 342 42.55 -1.16 -4.01
CA SER A 342 42.53 0.13 -4.72
C SER A 342 41.12 0.51 -5.21
N GLY A 343 40.31 -0.48 -5.58
CA GLY A 343 38.92 -0.26 -5.96
C GLY A 343 38.04 0.20 -4.79
N LEU A 344 38.22 -0.37 -3.60
CA LEU A 344 37.55 0.07 -2.38
C LEU A 344 37.96 1.50 -2.01
N GLU A 345 39.26 1.77 -2.05
CA GLU A 345 39.82 3.10 -1.75
C GLU A 345 39.29 4.17 -2.71
N ALA A 346 39.19 3.87 -4.00
CA ALA A 346 38.66 4.80 -4.99
C ALA A 346 37.19 5.16 -4.72
N GLU A 347 36.35 4.18 -4.35
CA GLU A 347 34.95 4.45 -4.00
C GLU A 347 34.82 5.22 -2.67
N ALA A 348 35.67 4.93 -1.69
CA ALA A 348 35.72 5.71 -0.45
C ALA A 348 36.10 7.19 -0.73
N ARG A 349 37.10 7.44 -1.59
CA ARG A 349 37.45 8.82 -1.99
C ARG A 349 36.32 9.51 -2.78
N LYS A 350 35.52 8.77 -3.56
CA LYS A 350 34.32 9.33 -4.21
C LYS A 350 33.24 9.72 -3.20
N GLU A 351 33.04 8.92 -2.15
CA GLU A 351 32.01 9.12 -1.13
C GLU A 351 32.37 10.20 -0.10
N PHE A 352 33.64 10.24 0.33
CA PHE A 352 34.11 11.13 1.41
C PHE A 352 34.89 12.36 0.90
N GLY A 353 35.29 12.35 -0.38
CA GLY A 353 36.01 13.44 -1.03
C GLY A 353 37.44 13.05 -1.44
N PRO A 354 38.01 13.72 -2.47
CA PRO A 354 39.29 13.34 -3.06
C PRO A 354 40.49 13.48 -2.11
N GLU A 355 40.36 14.32 -1.07
CA GLU A 355 41.38 14.55 -0.05
C GLU A 355 41.37 13.51 1.08
N THR A 356 40.50 12.50 1.00
CA THR A 356 40.40 11.42 2.00
C THR A 356 41.64 10.54 1.93
N GLU A 357 42.33 10.41 3.06
CA GLU A 357 43.39 9.44 3.25
C GLU A 357 42.73 8.09 3.58
N ILE A 358 43.08 7.04 2.84
CA ILE A 358 42.55 5.71 3.09
C ILE A 358 43.66 4.70 2.86
N ASP A 359 43.93 3.91 3.89
CA ASP A 359 44.90 2.83 3.90
C ASP A 359 44.18 1.50 4.13
N THR A 360 44.48 0.52 3.28
CA THR A 360 43.90 -0.82 3.38
C THR A 360 44.99 -1.84 3.70
N HIS A 361 44.73 -2.70 4.69
CA HIS A 361 45.55 -3.87 4.96
C HIS A 361 44.91 -5.09 4.28
N ILE A 362 45.68 -5.86 3.51
CA ILE A 362 45.18 -7.06 2.81
C ILE A 362 45.47 -8.28 3.68
N GLU A 363 44.42 -8.95 4.15
CA GLU A 363 44.51 -10.17 4.93
C GLU A 363 43.91 -11.35 4.15
N PRO A 364 44.50 -12.56 4.27
CA PRO A 364 43.89 -13.76 3.72
C PRO A 364 42.62 -14.10 4.51
N LEU A 365 41.52 -14.33 3.80
CA LEU A 365 40.26 -14.81 4.34
C LEU A 365 40.52 -16.17 5.01
N GLU A 366 40.43 -16.22 6.33
CA GLU A 366 40.54 -17.49 7.04
C GLU A 366 39.34 -18.38 6.69
N PRO A 367 39.55 -19.64 6.27
CA PRO A 367 38.44 -20.56 6.05
C PRO A 367 37.64 -20.71 7.35
N ARG A 368 36.37 -20.28 7.33
CA ARG A 368 35.48 -20.31 8.51
C ARG A 368 35.13 -21.73 9.00
N GLU A 369 35.40 -22.76 8.20
CA GLU A 369 35.17 -24.16 8.56
C GLU A 369 36.50 -24.91 8.72
N LEU A 370 36.95 -25.02 9.97
CA LEU A 370 38.03 -25.94 10.35
C LEU A 370 37.40 -27.28 10.75
N ALA A 371 37.50 -28.28 9.87
CA ALA A 371 37.15 -29.65 10.23
C ALA A 371 38.09 -30.13 11.36
N GLY A 372 37.50 -30.63 12.44
CA GLY A 372 38.25 -31.10 13.60
C GLY A 372 37.49 -32.11 14.43
N GLN A 373 38.21 -32.81 15.29
CA GLN A 373 37.70 -33.80 16.23
C GLN A 373 38.11 -33.42 17.65
N ASP A 374 37.40 -33.91 18.67
CA ASP A 374 37.80 -33.66 20.05
C ASP A 374 39.19 -34.25 20.31
N ALA A 375 40.05 -33.46 20.95
CA ALA A 375 41.39 -33.90 21.32
C ALA A 375 41.32 -34.96 22.43
N PRO A 376 42.35 -35.82 22.54
CA PRO A 376 42.47 -36.78 23.63
C PRO A 376 42.29 -36.13 25.02
N GLU A 377 41.64 -36.87 25.94
CA GLU A 377 41.23 -36.36 27.26
C GLU A 377 42.43 -35.92 28.13
N ASP A 378 43.58 -36.58 27.96
CA ASP A 378 44.84 -36.21 28.61
C ASP A 378 45.37 -34.86 28.13
N VAL A 379 45.29 -34.58 26.82
CA VAL A 379 45.65 -33.28 26.24
C VAL A 379 44.69 -32.20 26.72
N ARG A 380 43.38 -32.50 26.73
CA ARG A 380 42.35 -31.58 27.23
C ARG A 380 42.57 -31.24 28.70
N ALA A 381 42.82 -32.23 29.55
CA ALA A 381 43.07 -32.05 30.98
C ALA A 381 44.36 -31.26 31.24
N ALA A 382 45.43 -31.54 30.48
CA ALA A 382 46.69 -30.79 30.59
C ALA A 382 46.51 -29.30 30.29
N ILE A 383 45.79 -28.97 29.21
CA ILE A 383 45.50 -27.58 28.83
C ILE A 383 44.57 -26.90 29.84
N ALA A 384 43.54 -27.60 30.33
CA ALA A 384 42.64 -27.07 31.34
C ALA A 384 43.35 -26.72 32.65
N ASN A 385 44.27 -27.58 33.09
CA ASN A 385 45.11 -27.33 34.27
C ASN A 385 46.05 -26.13 34.05
N ALA A 386 46.64 -26.01 32.86
CA ALA A 386 47.50 -24.88 32.52
C ALA A 386 46.73 -23.55 32.51
N LEU A 387 45.53 -23.51 31.91
CA LEU A 387 44.67 -22.33 31.93
C LEU A 387 44.27 -21.95 33.36
N SER A 388 43.91 -22.93 34.18
CA SER A 388 43.55 -22.68 35.59
C SER A 388 44.74 -22.17 36.41
N GLY A 389 45.95 -22.67 36.14
CA GLY A 389 47.19 -22.24 36.80
C GLY A 389 47.70 -20.87 36.34
N ALA A 390 47.40 -20.47 35.11
CA ALA A 390 47.76 -19.17 34.54
C ALA A 390 46.74 -18.05 34.85
N ALA A 391 45.63 -18.36 35.53
CA ALA A 391 44.64 -17.37 35.93
C ALA A 391 45.22 -16.37 36.95
N THR A 392 45.25 -15.08 36.58
CA THR A 392 45.80 -13.98 37.41
C THR A 392 44.71 -13.19 38.16
N ASP A 393 45.12 -12.26 39.04
CA ASP A 393 44.21 -11.30 39.70
C ASP A 393 43.31 -10.57 38.68
N GLY A 394 42.04 -10.97 38.64
CA GLY A 394 41.01 -10.45 37.71
C GLY A 394 40.21 -11.55 37.02
N ILE A 395 40.80 -12.73 36.81
CA ILE A 395 40.15 -13.91 36.22
C ILE A 395 40.07 -15.02 37.27
N ARG A 396 38.88 -15.58 37.46
CA ARG A 396 38.60 -16.70 38.37
C ARG A 396 37.86 -17.79 37.61
N ASP A 397 37.90 -19.00 38.15
CA ASP A 397 37.04 -20.11 37.72
C ASP A 397 37.06 -20.37 36.21
N VAL A 398 38.21 -20.86 35.71
CA VAL A 398 38.30 -21.36 34.34
C VAL A 398 37.55 -22.69 34.24
N HIS A 399 36.58 -22.76 33.34
CA HIS A 399 35.71 -23.92 33.18
C HIS A 399 35.30 -24.14 31.71
N ASP A 400 34.59 -25.24 31.45
CA ASP A 400 34.07 -25.60 30.11
C ASP A 400 35.17 -25.61 29.02
N VAL A 401 36.33 -26.17 29.38
CA VAL A 401 37.48 -26.27 28.48
C VAL A 401 37.25 -27.37 27.45
N ARG A 402 37.16 -26.94 26.19
CA ARG A 402 37.00 -27.77 24.99
C ARG A 402 38.24 -27.63 24.12
N VAL A 403 38.82 -28.75 23.73
CA VAL A 403 40.02 -28.79 22.88
C VAL A 403 39.71 -29.64 21.66
N ARG A 404 39.93 -29.09 20.47
CA ARG A 404 39.70 -29.75 19.19
C ARG A 404 40.99 -29.81 18.39
N GLU A 405 41.27 -30.95 17.80
CA GLU A 405 42.38 -31.15 16.89
C GLU A 405 41.93 -30.84 15.45
N THR A 406 42.66 -29.96 14.78
CA THR A 406 42.43 -29.55 13.39
C THR A 406 43.71 -29.69 12.58
N ALA A 407 43.62 -29.64 11.25
CA ALA A 407 44.80 -29.65 10.38
C ALA A 407 45.78 -28.49 10.65
N ALA A 408 45.30 -27.39 11.24
CA ALA A 408 46.11 -26.22 11.59
C ALA A 408 46.72 -26.29 13.01
N GLY A 409 46.33 -27.27 13.83
CA GLY A 409 46.73 -27.41 15.24
C GLY A 409 45.53 -27.53 16.19
N LEU A 410 45.79 -27.37 17.48
CA LEU A 410 44.77 -27.45 18.53
C LEU A 410 44.00 -26.12 18.64
N VAL A 411 42.68 -26.21 18.57
CA VAL A 411 41.74 -25.10 18.84
C VAL A 411 41.15 -25.32 20.23
N VAL A 412 41.41 -24.36 21.13
CA VAL A 412 40.98 -24.42 22.52
C VAL A 412 39.96 -23.33 22.79
N ASN A 413 38.81 -23.71 23.33
CA ASN A 413 37.76 -22.80 23.79
C ASN A 413 37.54 -23.04 25.28
N TYR A 414 37.40 -21.98 26.06
CA TYR A 414 37.11 -22.09 27.49
C TYR A 414 36.29 -20.90 27.96
N HIS A 415 35.64 -21.07 29.11
CA HIS A 415 34.95 -20.00 29.81
C HIS A 415 35.75 -19.63 31.06
N CYS A 416 35.68 -18.37 31.47
CA CYS A 416 36.29 -17.90 32.70
C CYS A 416 35.39 -16.83 33.32
N ARG A 417 35.54 -16.56 34.61
CA ARG A 417 34.74 -15.56 35.31
C ARG A 417 35.57 -14.35 35.69
N ALA A 418 35.00 -13.16 35.54
CA ALA A 418 35.62 -11.89 35.90
C ALA A 418 34.69 -11.05 36.77
N ASN A 419 35.24 -10.10 37.53
CA ASN A 419 34.42 -9.20 38.35
C ASN A 419 33.56 -8.30 37.44
N PRO A 420 32.23 -8.22 37.63
CA PRO A 420 31.34 -7.42 36.78
C PRO A 420 31.60 -5.90 36.85
N ARG A 421 32.39 -5.43 37.83
CA ARG A 421 32.80 -4.02 37.95
C ARG A 421 34.10 -3.70 37.21
N THR A 422 34.84 -4.70 36.76
CA THR A 422 36.08 -4.52 36.01
C THR A 422 35.77 -4.13 34.57
N SER A 423 36.56 -3.22 33.99
CA SER A 423 36.34 -2.80 32.61
C SER A 423 36.64 -3.93 31.62
N VAL A 424 35.96 -3.95 30.47
CA VAL A 424 36.22 -4.95 29.40
C VAL A 424 37.69 -4.93 28.97
N ALA A 425 38.32 -3.75 28.91
CA ALA A 425 39.73 -3.61 28.55
C ALA A 425 40.69 -4.22 29.59
N GLU A 426 40.35 -4.17 30.88
CA GLU A 426 41.13 -4.84 31.93
C GLU A 426 40.93 -6.36 31.91
N VAL A 427 39.69 -6.83 31.74
CA VAL A 427 39.38 -8.26 31.58
C VAL A 427 40.11 -8.83 30.37
N HIS A 428 40.07 -8.14 29.23
CA HIS A 428 40.77 -8.54 28.01
C HIS A 428 42.28 -8.66 28.22
N ARG A 429 42.92 -7.67 28.86
CA ARG A 429 44.36 -7.74 29.18
C ARG A 429 44.71 -8.92 30.09
N ALA A 430 43.85 -9.25 31.05
CA ALA A 430 44.08 -10.39 31.93
C ALA A 430 43.91 -11.73 31.20
N VAL A 431 42.89 -11.83 30.33
CA VAL A 431 42.68 -12.99 29.44
C VAL A 431 43.87 -13.15 28.48
N ASP A 432 44.28 -12.09 27.77
CA ASP A 432 45.42 -12.14 26.83
C ASP A 432 46.70 -12.63 27.50
N LYS A 433 46.97 -12.16 28.72
CA LYS A 433 48.15 -12.56 29.48
C LYS A 433 48.11 -14.07 29.79
N MET A 434 46.97 -14.55 30.30
CA MET A 434 46.75 -15.97 30.58
C MET A 434 46.87 -16.81 29.31
N GLU A 435 46.25 -16.38 28.22
CA GLU A 435 46.32 -17.05 26.92
C GLU A 435 47.76 -17.12 26.38
N HIS A 436 48.52 -16.03 26.52
CA HIS A 436 49.92 -15.97 26.10
C HIS A 436 50.80 -16.96 26.89
N GLU A 437 50.63 -17.03 28.21
CA GLU A 437 51.36 -17.98 29.06
C GLU A 437 51.06 -19.44 28.68
N VAL A 438 49.81 -19.78 28.37
CA VAL A 438 49.43 -21.14 27.94
C VAL A 438 49.94 -21.46 26.54
N ARG A 439 49.89 -20.51 25.59
CA ARG A 439 50.45 -20.71 24.25
C ARG A 439 51.96 -20.94 24.27
N GLN A 440 52.69 -20.35 25.22
CA GLN A 440 54.12 -20.63 25.40
C GLN A 440 54.38 -22.06 25.88
N GLN A 441 53.47 -22.66 26.66
CA GLN A 441 53.59 -24.03 27.16
C GLN A 441 53.17 -25.08 26.10
N PHE A 442 52.19 -24.75 25.26
CA PHE A 442 51.65 -25.65 24.25
C PHE A 442 51.76 -25.03 22.85
N SER A 443 52.90 -25.25 22.19
CA SER A 443 53.15 -24.76 20.83
C SER A 443 52.23 -25.34 19.76
N ALA A 444 51.53 -26.44 20.07
CA ALA A 444 50.53 -27.06 19.21
C ALA A 444 49.19 -26.30 19.18
N ILE A 445 48.96 -25.33 20.07
CA ILE A 445 47.74 -24.51 20.07
C ILE A 445 47.81 -23.49 18.95
N SER A 446 46.96 -23.68 17.94
CA SER A 446 46.82 -22.75 16.82
C SER A 446 45.84 -21.62 17.15
N ARG A 447 44.80 -21.89 17.94
CA ARG A 447 43.82 -20.89 18.36
C ARG A 447 43.36 -21.16 19.79
N LEU A 448 43.37 -20.11 20.61
CA LEU A 448 42.87 -20.12 21.99
C LEU A 448 41.84 -19.00 22.11
N VAL A 449 40.65 -19.30 22.61
CA VAL A 449 39.54 -18.33 22.71
C VAL A 449 38.86 -18.47 24.08
N GLY A 450 39.03 -17.45 24.92
CA GLY A 450 38.30 -17.31 26.17
C GLY A 450 36.97 -16.56 26.03
N HIS A 451 35.92 -17.07 26.66
CA HIS A 451 34.70 -16.31 26.94
C HIS A 451 34.69 -15.87 28.41
N ALA A 452 34.71 -14.56 28.66
CA ALA A 452 34.67 -14.02 30.02
C ALA A 452 33.23 -13.73 30.45
N GLU A 453 32.79 -14.43 31.50
CA GLU A 453 31.49 -14.28 32.13
C GLU A 453 31.59 -13.42 33.40
N PRO A 454 30.54 -12.67 33.77
CA PRO A 454 30.53 -11.96 35.05
C PRO A 454 30.36 -12.94 36.23
N LEU A 455 31.15 -12.75 37.30
CA LEU A 455 30.93 -13.42 38.59
C LEU A 455 29.52 -13.11 39.11
N ARG A 456 28.79 -14.14 39.54
CA ARG A 456 27.48 -13.97 40.17
C ARG A 456 27.69 -13.34 41.54
N LEU A 457 27.06 -12.18 41.79
CA LEU A 457 27.18 -11.36 43.02
C LEU A 457 26.64 -12.04 44.31
N SER A 458 26.41 -13.35 44.32
CA SER A 458 25.78 -14.07 45.45
C SER A 458 26.73 -14.91 46.31
N GLU A 459 28.04 -14.96 46.03
CA GLU A 459 28.98 -15.83 46.77
C GLU A 459 29.92 -15.12 47.76
N ASP A 460 29.87 -13.79 47.91
CA ASP A 460 30.78 -13.02 48.78
C ASP A 460 30.10 -12.35 50.02
N ILE A 461 28.93 -12.84 50.49
CA ILE A 461 28.33 -12.37 51.76
C ILE A 461 28.59 -13.34 52.94
N ALA A 462 29.21 -14.50 52.73
CA ALA A 462 29.57 -15.42 53.81
C ALA A 462 31.08 -15.36 54.13
N GLY A 463 31.54 -14.24 54.70
CA GLY A 463 32.96 -14.10 55.05
C GLY A 463 33.37 -12.77 55.67
N VAL A 464 32.60 -12.24 56.62
CA VAL A 464 33.06 -11.27 57.64
C VAL A 464 32.57 -11.74 59.00
#